data_AF-A0A5N6TZU8-F1
#
_entry.id   AF-A0A5N6TZU8-F1
#
_cell.length_a   1.000
_cell.length_b   1.000
_cell.length_c   1.000
_cell.angle_alpha   90.00
_cell.angle_beta   90.00
_cell.angle_gamma   90.00
#
_symmetry.space_group_name_H-M   'P 1'
#
loop_
_entity.id
_entity.type
_entity.pdbx_description
1 polymer ?
#
loop_
_entity_poly.entity_id
_entity_poly.type
_entity_poly.pdbx_seq_one_letter_code
_entity_poly.pdbx_strand_id
1 'polypeptide(L)'
;MGPNSRRDFTIAIICALPLEADAVEALFDETYDRLSRLYGRESGDTNAYVNGRIGGHNVVLCYMPGTGKSSAASVAARLRASYTSIQLALVVGTCGGTPYGPYSTQIFLGDVIISDAVIEYDFGKQYPGGFHRTTGVSNSLGPPNQEIRSLLAGLRAKRALQEFQGEMLQQLFTIQHSELQWRRPDFVDDVLFKASYHHRHYVPPSSPKCRCFNEALKM
;
A
#
# COMPACT_ATOMS: atom_id res chain seq x y z
N MET A 1 15.21 11.65 22.10
CA MET A 1 15.92 10.38 22.35
C MET A 1 15.26 9.33 21.48
N GLY A 2 16.07 8.55 20.75
CA GLY A 2 15.54 7.47 19.91
C GLY A 2 15.07 6.26 20.72
N PRO A 3 14.35 5.33 20.08
CA PRO A 3 13.93 4.06 20.67
C PRO A 3 15.08 3.24 21.24
N ASN A 4 14.88 2.56 22.37
CA ASN A 4 15.91 1.74 23.02
C ASN A 4 15.96 0.31 22.44
N SER A 5 14.86 -0.17 21.88
CA SER A 5 14.78 -1.52 21.32
C SER A 5 13.73 -1.66 20.21
N ARG A 6 13.73 -2.81 19.52
CA ARG A 6 12.69 -3.19 18.55
C ARG A 6 11.26 -3.21 19.13
N ARG A 7 11.12 -3.28 20.46
CA ARG A 7 9.81 -3.28 21.15
C ARG A 7 9.19 -1.89 21.29
N ASP A 8 9.93 -0.85 20.99
CA ASP A 8 9.47 0.54 21.11
C ASP A 8 8.84 1.05 19.80
N PHE A 9 8.78 0.19 18.78
CA PHE A 9 8.10 0.43 17.50
C PHE A 9 6.73 -0.24 17.54
N THR A 10 5.68 0.54 17.26
CA THR A 10 4.29 0.07 17.33
C THR A 10 3.57 0.12 15.99
N ILE A 11 4.13 0.83 15.00
CA ILE A 11 3.59 0.96 13.65
C ILE A 11 4.59 0.40 12.65
N ALA A 12 4.12 -0.48 11.77
CA ALA A 12 4.88 -0.96 10.63
C ALA A 12 4.30 -0.42 9.33
N ILE A 13 5.17 -0.11 8.38
CA ILE A 13 4.80 0.27 7.02
C ILE A 13 5.47 -0.73 6.07
N ILE A 14 4.70 -1.34 5.18
CA ILE A 14 5.18 -2.33 4.22
C ILE A 14 4.92 -1.79 2.83
N CYS A 15 5.99 -1.63 2.06
CA CYS A 15 5.93 -1.15 0.68
C CYS A 15 6.38 -2.25 -0.28
N ALA A 16 5.68 -2.40 -1.40
CA ALA A 16 5.97 -3.45 -2.38
C ALA A 16 7.13 -3.08 -3.29
N LEU A 17 7.33 -1.78 -3.55
CA LEU A 17 8.37 -1.25 -4.42
C LEU A 17 9.32 -0.33 -3.64
N PRO A 18 10.62 -0.28 -4.02
CA PRO A 18 11.57 0.67 -3.44
C PRO A 18 11.10 2.13 -3.56
N LEU A 19 10.52 2.53 -4.69
CA LEU A 19 10.02 3.89 -4.89
C LEU A 19 8.90 4.26 -3.90
N GLU A 20 8.05 3.30 -3.54
CA GLU A 20 7.00 3.49 -2.53
C GLU A 20 7.61 3.64 -1.13
N ALA A 21 8.66 2.87 -0.84
CA ALA A 21 9.40 2.98 0.41
C ALA A 21 10.15 4.32 0.51
N ASP A 22 10.77 4.78 -0.58
CA ASP A 22 11.46 6.08 -0.62
C ASP A 22 10.48 7.23 -0.35
N ALA A 23 9.27 7.17 -0.91
CA ALA A 23 8.22 8.16 -0.64
C ALA A 23 7.78 8.17 0.83
N VAL A 24 7.68 6.99 1.46
CA VAL A 24 7.36 6.87 2.89
C VAL A 24 8.52 7.35 3.77
N GLU A 25 9.76 7.03 3.39
CA GLU A 25 10.94 7.45 4.16
C GLU A 25 11.14 8.97 4.10
N ALA A 26 10.78 9.62 2.99
CA ALA A 26 10.77 11.08 2.86
C ALA A 26 9.82 11.77 3.86
N LEU A 27 8.83 11.05 4.40
CA LEU A 27 7.93 11.52 5.45
C LEU A 27 8.50 11.39 6.87
N PHE A 28 9.68 10.79 7.05
CA PHE A 28 10.26 10.60 8.38
C PHE A 28 10.78 11.93 8.92
N ASP A 29 10.32 12.31 10.13
CA ASP A 29 10.90 13.44 10.87
C ASP A 29 12.34 13.12 11.32
N GLU A 30 12.60 11.83 11.58
CA GLU A 30 13.88 11.35 12.07
C GLU A 30 14.10 9.91 11.60
N THR A 31 15.29 9.62 11.05
CA THR A 31 15.72 8.25 10.74
C THR A 31 16.66 7.75 11.83
N TYR A 32 16.30 6.65 12.48
CA TYR A 32 17.08 6.03 13.56
C TYR A 32 18.06 4.95 13.06
N ASP A 33 17.62 4.15 12.09
CA ASP A 33 18.40 3.04 11.56
C ASP A 33 18.03 2.79 10.10
N ARG A 34 19.02 2.38 9.30
CA ARG A 34 18.85 2.01 7.90
C ARG A 34 19.45 0.64 7.66
N LEU A 35 18.69 -0.21 6.98
CA LEU A 35 19.07 -1.57 6.61
C LEU A 35 19.37 -2.46 7.83
N SER A 36 18.68 -2.19 8.94
CA SER A 36 18.77 -2.95 10.20
C SER A 36 20.19 -3.03 10.77
N ARG A 37 20.97 -1.95 10.69
CA ARG A 37 22.37 -1.91 11.17
C ARG A 37 22.47 -1.73 12.68
N LEU A 38 21.53 -1.01 13.28
CA LEU A 38 21.52 -0.68 14.70
C LEU A 38 20.58 -1.60 15.49
N TYR A 39 19.30 -1.68 15.11
CA TYR A 39 18.31 -2.46 15.86
C TYR A 39 18.34 -3.95 15.52
N GLY A 40 18.99 -4.30 14.41
CA GLY A 40 19.10 -5.67 13.93
C GLY A 40 17.73 -6.29 13.65
N ARG A 41 17.69 -7.62 13.70
CA ARG A 41 16.51 -8.45 13.42
C ARG A 41 16.57 -9.71 14.26
N GLU A 42 15.46 -10.40 14.39
CA GLU A 42 15.43 -11.71 15.03
C GLU A 42 16.11 -12.77 14.17
N SER A 43 16.59 -13.84 14.80
CA SER A 43 17.19 -14.96 14.08
C SER A 43 16.20 -15.54 13.05
N GLY A 44 16.63 -15.64 11.79
CA GLY A 44 15.80 -16.14 10.69
C GLY A 44 14.97 -15.08 9.96
N ASP A 45 14.95 -13.84 10.45
CA ASP A 45 14.38 -12.71 9.73
C ASP A 45 15.41 -12.13 8.73
N THR A 46 15.09 -12.28 7.44
CA THR A 46 15.92 -11.80 6.33
C THR A 46 15.38 -10.52 5.67
N ASN A 47 14.40 -9.85 6.28
CA ASN A 47 13.88 -8.58 5.76
C ASN A 47 14.92 -7.46 5.91
N ALA A 48 14.75 -6.35 5.19
CA ALA A 48 15.50 -5.12 5.42
C ALA A 48 14.54 -4.04 5.95
N TYR A 49 14.97 -3.33 7.00
CA TYR A 49 14.15 -2.31 7.66
C TYR A 49 14.83 -0.95 7.65
N VAL A 50 14.00 0.08 7.61
CA VAL A 50 14.33 1.42 8.09
C VAL A 50 13.51 1.66 9.35
N ASN A 51 14.15 2.18 10.38
CA ASN A 51 13.49 2.62 11.60
C ASN A 51 13.54 4.14 11.68
N GLY A 52 12.42 4.76 12.04
CA GLY A 52 12.35 6.20 12.18
C GLY A 52 11.14 6.64 12.96
N ARG A 53 10.83 7.93 12.83
CA ARG A 53 9.69 8.57 13.47
C ARG A 53 8.88 9.37 12.48
N ILE A 54 7.56 9.24 12.59
CA ILE A 54 6.58 10.10 11.91
C ILE A 54 5.64 10.63 12.99
N GLY A 55 5.61 11.95 13.15
CA GLY A 55 4.96 12.64 14.25
C GLY A 55 5.42 12.11 15.61
N GLY A 56 4.45 11.64 16.40
CA GLY A 56 4.68 11.05 17.72
C GLY A 56 4.99 9.54 17.71
N HIS A 57 5.11 8.91 16.53
CA HIS A 57 5.13 7.45 16.42
C HIS A 57 6.47 6.93 15.92
N ASN A 58 7.02 5.93 16.60
CA ASN A 58 8.16 5.16 16.12
C ASN A 58 7.66 4.14 15.10
N VAL A 59 8.17 4.25 13.88
CA VAL A 59 7.74 3.44 12.73
C VAL A 59 8.87 2.53 12.25
N VAL A 60 8.50 1.34 11.77
CA VAL A 60 9.40 0.44 11.03
C VAL A 60 8.90 0.29 9.60
N LEU A 61 9.69 0.78 8.64
CA LEU A 61 9.44 0.62 7.22
C LEU A 61 10.15 -0.64 6.71
N CYS A 62 9.43 -1.47 5.96
CA CYS A 62 9.90 -2.76 5.45
C CYS A 62 10.00 -2.73 3.93
N TYR A 63 11.17 -3.12 3.40
CA TYR A 63 11.32 -3.38 1.98
C TYR A 63 10.86 -4.80 1.64
N MET A 64 10.01 -4.94 0.62
CA MET A 64 9.71 -6.23 0.04
C MET A 64 10.77 -6.61 -1.00
N PRO A 65 11.25 -7.88 -1.04
CA PRO A 65 12.22 -8.35 -2.03
C PRO A 65 11.62 -8.50 -3.45
N GLY A 66 10.30 -8.34 -3.57
CA GLY A 66 9.55 -8.44 -4.81
C GLY A 66 8.07 -8.26 -4.53
N THR A 67 7.29 -7.97 -5.57
CA THR A 67 5.83 -7.77 -5.47
C THR A 67 5.08 -9.09 -5.26
N GLY A 68 3.82 -8.99 -4.82
CA GLY A 68 2.90 -10.12 -4.73
C GLY A 68 2.69 -10.67 -3.32
N LYS A 69 1.62 -11.47 -3.18
CA LYS A 69 1.07 -11.93 -1.90
C LYS A 69 2.05 -12.76 -1.07
N SER A 70 2.77 -13.69 -1.69
CA SER A 70 3.71 -14.58 -0.99
C SER A 70 4.89 -13.80 -0.38
N SER A 71 5.42 -12.83 -1.13
CA SER A 71 6.48 -11.95 -0.65
C SER A 71 5.99 -11.09 0.52
N ALA A 72 4.82 -10.45 0.38
CA ALA A 72 4.21 -9.64 1.43
C ALA A 72 3.95 -10.45 2.71
N ALA A 73 3.39 -11.66 2.58
CA ALA A 73 3.11 -12.55 3.71
C ALA A 73 4.38 -12.97 4.44
N SER A 74 5.45 -13.32 3.69
CA SER A 74 6.75 -13.67 4.27
C SER A 74 7.36 -12.48 5.01
N VAL A 75 7.31 -11.27 4.43
CA VAL A 75 7.81 -10.05 5.06
C VAL A 75 7.04 -9.77 6.35
N ALA A 76 5.70 -9.76 6.30
CA ALA A 76 4.86 -9.49 7.46
C ALA A 76 5.06 -10.51 8.60
N ALA A 77 5.19 -11.80 8.27
CA ALA A 77 5.42 -12.85 9.27
C ALA A 77 6.74 -12.67 10.02
N ARG A 78 7.81 -12.35 9.29
CA ARG A 78 9.15 -12.12 9.85
C ARG A 78 9.26 -10.81 10.61
N LEU A 79 8.64 -9.74 10.09
CA LEU A 79 8.48 -8.47 10.78
C LEU A 79 7.86 -8.66 12.15
N ARG A 80 6.76 -9.42 12.25
CA ARG A 80 6.08 -9.69 13.51
C ARG A 80 6.97 -10.46 14.50
N ALA A 81 7.85 -11.34 14.00
CA ALA A 81 8.82 -12.02 14.85
C ALA A 81 9.90 -11.05 15.39
N SER A 82 10.34 -10.10 14.57
CA SER A 82 11.37 -9.13 14.95
C SER A 82 10.87 -7.96 15.79
N TYR A 83 9.70 -7.40 15.48
CA TYR A 83 9.12 -6.23 16.12
C TYR A 83 7.83 -6.67 16.79
N THR A 84 7.97 -7.16 18.02
CA THR A 84 6.89 -7.87 18.74
C THR A 84 5.80 -6.95 19.30
N SER A 85 6.05 -5.64 19.34
CA SER A 85 5.10 -4.63 19.84
C SER A 85 4.29 -3.95 18.73
N ILE A 86 4.38 -4.42 17.48
CA ILE A 86 3.59 -3.84 16.38
C ILE A 86 2.09 -4.06 16.65
N GLN A 87 1.37 -2.95 16.68
CA GLN A 87 -0.08 -2.88 16.90
C GLN A 87 -0.83 -2.58 15.59
N LEU A 88 -0.18 -1.84 14.68
CA LEU A 88 -0.71 -1.46 13.38
C LEU A 88 0.32 -1.74 12.29
N ALA A 89 -0.09 -2.46 11.24
CA ALA A 89 0.70 -2.62 10.02
C ALA A 89 -0.06 -2.02 8.84
N LEU A 90 0.57 -1.07 8.15
CA LEU A 90 0.04 -0.41 6.97
C LEU A 90 0.72 -0.99 5.74
N VAL A 91 -0.06 -1.42 4.76
CA VAL A 91 0.45 -1.72 3.42
C VAL A 91 0.24 -0.47 2.59
N VAL A 92 1.34 0.18 2.19
CA VAL A 92 1.33 1.46 1.48
C VAL A 92 1.96 1.26 0.12
N GLY A 93 1.31 1.78 -0.91
CA GLY A 93 1.80 1.67 -2.27
C GLY A 93 0.81 2.18 -3.28
N THR A 94 1.19 2.04 -4.54
CA THR A 94 0.37 2.39 -5.70
C THR A 94 -0.57 1.23 -6.05
N CYS A 95 -1.74 1.56 -6.60
CA CYS A 95 -2.69 0.55 -7.05
C CYS A 95 -3.44 1.01 -8.31
N GLY A 96 -4.03 0.05 -9.03
CA GLY A 96 -4.96 0.34 -10.11
C GLY A 96 -6.37 0.61 -9.58
N GLY A 97 -7.06 1.58 -10.17
CA GLY A 97 -8.44 1.93 -9.83
C GLY A 97 -9.43 1.45 -10.90
N THR A 98 -10.63 1.06 -10.47
CA THR A 98 -11.79 0.95 -11.37
C THR A 98 -12.67 2.18 -11.12
N PRO A 99 -12.80 3.12 -12.07
CA PRO A 99 -13.39 4.43 -11.81
C PRO A 99 -14.88 4.39 -11.52
N TYR A 100 -15.58 3.34 -11.99
CA TYR A 100 -17.00 3.16 -11.77
C TYR A 100 -17.22 2.07 -10.73
N GLY A 101 -17.26 2.48 -9.46
CA GLY A 101 -17.61 1.61 -8.34
C GLY A 101 -19.13 1.47 -8.16
N PRO A 102 -19.57 0.54 -7.29
CA PRO A 102 -20.98 0.41 -6.89
C PRO A 102 -21.49 1.63 -6.08
N TYR A 103 -20.57 2.39 -5.51
CA TYR A 103 -20.83 3.68 -4.88
C TYR A 103 -20.51 4.75 -5.93
N SER A 104 -21.41 5.70 -6.15
CA SER A 104 -21.37 6.71 -7.21
C SER A 104 -20.17 7.67 -7.20
N THR A 105 -19.13 7.39 -6.42
CA THR A 105 -17.89 8.16 -6.36
C THR A 105 -16.94 7.69 -7.44
N GLN A 106 -16.56 8.61 -8.32
CA GLN A 106 -15.55 8.36 -9.34
C GLN A 106 -14.16 8.37 -8.71
N ILE A 107 -13.32 7.43 -9.13
CA ILE A 107 -11.91 7.34 -8.72
C ILE A 107 -11.05 7.82 -9.88
N PHE A 108 -10.14 8.75 -9.59
CA PHE A 108 -9.24 9.38 -10.57
C PHE A 108 -7.77 9.10 -10.23
N LEU A 109 -6.88 9.27 -11.22
CA LEU A 109 -5.45 9.15 -11.00
C LEU A 109 -4.96 10.17 -9.94
N GLY A 110 -4.27 9.66 -8.92
CA GLY A 110 -3.76 10.46 -7.81
C GLY A 110 -4.69 10.52 -6.60
N ASP A 111 -5.88 9.91 -6.65
CA ASP A 111 -6.71 9.71 -5.46
C ASP A 111 -6.04 8.77 -4.45
N VAL A 112 -6.16 9.10 -3.17
CA VAL A 112 -5.68 8.26 -2.06
C VAL A 112 -6.83 7.42 -1.52
N ILE A 113 -6.71 6.11 -1.65
CA ILE A 113 -7.70 5.15 -1.16
C ILE A 113 -7.25 4.55 0.16
N ILE A 114 -8.07 4.71 1.19
CA ILE A 114 -7.92 4.03 2.49
C ILE A 114 -8.91 2.87 2.52
N SER A 115 -8.41 1.64 2.55
CA SER A 115 -9.26 0.44 2.51
C SER A 115 -9.93 0.18 3.86
N ASP A 116 -11.19 -0.28 3.81
CA ASP A 116 -11.92 -0.79 4.98
C ASP A 116 -12.00 -2.32 5.00
N ALA A 117 -11.85 -2.93 3.83
CA ALA A 117 -11.78 -4.37 3.62
C ALA A 117 -10.84 -4.71 2.47
N VAL A 118 -10.30 -5.93 2.50
CA VAL A 118 -9.48 -6.49 1.43
C VAL A 118 -10.10 -7.83 1.02
N ILE A 119 -10.31 -8.01 -0.29
CA ILE A 119 -10.88 -9.25 -0.85
C ILE A 119 -9.87 -9.83 -1.82
N GLU A 120 -9.46 -11.07 -1.59
CA GLU A 120 -8.62 -11.81 -2.52
C GLU A 120 -9.48 -12.37 -3.66
N TYR A 121 -9.47 -11.68 -4.80
CA TYR A 121 -10.35 -12.02 -5.92
C TYR A 121 -9.88 -13.27 -6.69
N ASP A 122 -8.59 -13.60 -6.63
CA ASP A 122 -7.96 -14.71 -7.34
C ASP A 122 -7.75 -15.95 -6.47
N PHE A 123 -8.29 -15.97 -5.25
CA PHE A 123 -8.31 -17.16 -4.40
C PHE A 123 -9.47 -18.07 -4.75
N GLY A 124 -9.19 -19.21 -5.37
CA GLY A 124 -10.23 -20.08 -5.89
C GLY A 124 -9.70 -21.35 -6.54
N LYS A 125 -10.61 -22.06 -7.21
CA LYS A 125 -10.29 -23.29 -7.95
C LYS A 125 -10.79 -23.16 -9.38
N GLN A 126 -9.97 -23.60 -10.32
CA GLN A 126 -10.37 -23.76 -11.71
C GLN A 126 -11.14 -25.07 -11.86
N TYR A 127 -12.38 -24.98 -12.35
CA TYR A 127 -13.22 -26.11 -12.71
C TYR A 127 -13.48 -26.11 -14.24
N PRO A 128 -14.03 -27.20 -14.82
CA PRO A 128 -14.39 -27.22 -16.24
C PRO A 128 -15.33 -26.07 -16.66
N GLY A 129 -16.17 -25.58 -15.73
CA GLY A 129 -17.09 -24.45 -15.96
C GLY A 129 -16.47 -23.06 -15.77
N GLY A 130 -15.19 -22.96 -15.40
CA GLY A 130 -14.51 -21.69 -15.17
C GLY A 130 -13.81 -21.60 -13.81
N PHE A 131 -13.29 -20.41 -13.51
CA PHE A 131 -12.71 -20.11 -12.20
C PHE A 131 -13.82 -19.84 -11.19
N HIS A 132 -13.83 -20.60 -10.10
CA HIS A 132 -14.73 -20.35 -8.98
C HIS A 132 -13.92 -19.83 -7.80
N ARG A 133 -14.17 -18.58 -7.42
CA ARG A 133 -13.60 -17.98 -6.22
C ARG A 133 -14.05 -18.77 -5.00
N THR A 134 -13.10 -19.12 -4.14
CA THR A 134 -13.41 -19.73 -2.84
C THR A 134 -13.93 -18.63 -1.93
N THR A 135 -15.24 -18.62 -1.69
CA THR A 135 -15.90 -17.68 -0.77
C THR A 135 -16.29 -18.39 0.51
N GLY A 136 -16.06 -17.77 1.66
CA GLY A 136 -16.43 -18.33 2.98
C GLY A 136 -15.75 -17.57 4.12
N VAL A 137 -16.38 -17.54 5.29
CA VAL A 137 -15.87 -16.80 6.47
C VAL A 137 -14.47 -17.28 6.88
N SER A 138 -14.18 -18.57 6.72
CA SER A 138 -12.86 -19.15 7.02
C SER A 138 -11.76 -18.78 6.00
N ASN A 139 -12.16 -18.34 4.80
CA ASN A 139 -11.27 -18.11 3.66
C ASN A 139 -11.27 -16.63 3.22
N SER A 140 -12.02 -15.77 3.93
CA SER A 140 -12.00 -14.33 3.76
C SER A 140 -10.97 -13.73 4.70
N LEU A 141 -10.27 -12.71 4.25
CA LEU A 141 -9.59 -11.80 5.17
C LEU A 141 -10.67 -11.22 6.08
N GLY A 142 -10.58 -11.49 7.38
CA GLY A 142 -11.51 -10.96 8.37
C GLY A 142 -11.45 -9.44 8.39
N PRO A 143 -12.49 -8.75 8.91
CA PRO A 143 -12.43 -7.31 9.04
C PRO A 143 -11.26 -6.92 9.97
N PRO A 144 -10.70 -5.70 9.82
CA PRO A 144 -9.73 -5.16 10.77
C PRO A 144 -10.27 -5.20 12.20
N ASN A 145 -9.39 -5.11 13.21
CA ASN A 145 -9.82 -5.10 14.61
C ASN A 145 -10.78 -3.93 14.93
N GLN A 146 -11.43 -3.96 16.11
CA GLN A 146 -12.42 -2.94 16.47
C GLN A 146 -11.85 -1.52 16.51
N GLU A 147 -10.61 -1.37 16.96
CA GLU A 147 -9.94 -0.07 17.04
C GLU A 147 -9.78 0.57 15.67
N ILE A 148 -9.26 -0.17 14.69
CA ILE A 148 -9.12 0.29 13.29
C ILE A 148 -10.49 0.59 12.69
N ARG A 149 -11.51 -0.25 12.92
CA ARG A 149 -12.85 0.00 12.40
C ARG A 149 -13.48 1.27 12.98
N SER A 150 -13.29 1.52 14.28
CA SER A 150 -13.76 2.75 14.92
C SER A 150 -13.04 3.97 14.36
N LEU A 151 -11.73 3.89 14.14
CA LEU A 151 -10.94 4.94 13.49
C LEU A 151 -11.45 5.23 12.08
N LEU A 152 -11.65 4.21 11.25
CA LEU A 152 -12.19 4.34 9.89
C LEU A 152 -13.61 4.94 9.89
N ALA A 153 -14.46 4.56 10.85
CA ALA A 153 -15.78 5.16 11.01
C ALA A 153 -15.68 6.65 11.38
N GLY A 154 -14.74 7.01 12.26
CA GLY A 154 -14.43 8.40 12.61
C GLY A 154 -13.94 9.21 11.42
N LEU A 155 -13.02 8.67 10.62
CA LEU A 155 -12.49 9.32 9.41
C LEU A 155 -13.56 9.55 8.33
N ARG A 156 -14.68 8.83 8.36
CA ARG A 156 -15.83 9.08 7.48
C ARG A 156 -16.70 10.25 7.95
N ALA A 157 -16.59 10.67 9.21
CA ALA A 157 -17.34 11.81 9.71
C ALA A 157 -16.85 13.09 9.03
N LYS A 158 -17.78 13.89 8.51
CA LYS A 158 -17.48 15.05 7.66
C LYS A 158 -16.37 15.96 8.20
N ARG A 159 -16.42 16.31 9.49
CA ARG A 159 -15.46 17.23 10.11
C ARG A 159 -14.06 16.59 10.20
N ALA A 160 -13.98 15.37 10.73
CA ALA A 160 -12.71 14.63 10.83
C ALA A 160 -12.08 14.39 9.45
N LEU A 161 -12.88 14.09 8.43
CA LEU A 161 -12.41 13.94 7.06
C LEU A 161 -11.78 15.24 6.52
N GLN A 162 -12.44 16.37 6.73
CA GLN A 162 -11.94 17.68 6.30
C GLN A 162 -10.63 18.07 6.99
N GLU A 163 -10.53 17.83 8.30
CA GLU A 163 -9.32 18.05 9.08
C GLU A 163 -8.18 17.16 8.57
N PHE A 164 -8.44 15.85 8.42
CA PHE A 164 -7.48 14.89 7.91
C PHE A 164 -6.97 15.23 6.49
N GLN A 165 -7.88 15.64 5.59
CA GLN A 165 -7.51 16.09 4.25
C GLN A 165 -6.64 17.36 4.29
N GLY A 166 -6.94 18.29 5.20
CA GLY A 166 -6.13 19.49 5.39
C GLY A 166 -4.70 19.17 5.82
N GLU A 167 -4.55 18.29 6.83
CA GLU A 167 -3.24 17.82 7.29
C GLU A 167 -2.47 17.09 6.19
N MET A 168 -3.14 16.20 5.45
CA MET A 168 -2.54 15.47 4.33
C MET A 168 -2.04 16.44 3.24
N LEU A 169 -2.83 17.44 2.86
CA LEU A 169 -2.44 18.43 1.86
C LEU A 169 -1.25 19.26 2.33
N GLN A 170 -1.18 19.60 3.62
CA GLN A 170 -0.03 20.31 4.19
C GLN A 170 1.25 19.48 4.10
N GLN A 171 1.19 18.18 4.45
CA GLN A 171 2.34 17.28 4.36
C GLN A 171 2.79 17.10 2.90
N LEU A 172 1.84 16.89 1.99
CA LEU A 172 2.12 16.80 0.55
C LEU A 172 2.81 18.06 0.04
N PHE A 173 2.33 19.25 0.43
CA PHE A 173 2.96 20.51 0.06
C PHE A 173 4.41 20.57 0.52
N THR A 174 4.70 20.24 1.78
CA THR A 174 6.07 20.24 2.32
C THR A 174 7.00 19.33 1.52
N ILE A 175 6.59 18.09 1.26
CA ILE A 175 7.41 17.11 0.53
C ILE A 175 7.68 17.57 -0.91
N GLN A 176 6.64 18.06 -1.60
CA GLN A 176 6.77 18.52 -2.99
C GLN A 176 7.70 19.73 -3.12
N HIS A 177 7.84 20.52 -2.06
CA HIS A 177 8.77 21.65 -2.00
C HIS A 177 10.20 21.23 -1.65
N SER A 178 10.37 20.22 -0.78
CA SER A 178 11.70 19.72 -0.41
C SER A 178 12.30 18.80 -1.47
N GLU A 179 11.47 18.06 -2.20
CA GLU A 179 11.90 17.01 -3.13
C GLU A 179 11.13 17.09 -4.45
N LEU A 180 11.79 17.64 -5.47
CA LEU A 180 11.20 17.92 -6.80
C LEU A 180 10.74 16.68 -7.58
N GLN A 181 11.13 15.48 -7.14
CA GLN A 181 10.77 14.21 -7.76
C GLN A 181 9.33 13.79 -7.45
N TRP A 182 8.79 14.21 -6.30
CA TRP A 182 7.42 13.92 -5.92
C TRP A 182 6.52 14.98 -6.51
N ARG A 183 5.72 14.61 -7.50
CA ARG A 183 4.75 15.51 -8.13
C ARG A 183 3.44 14.79 -8.35
N ARG A 184 2.36 15.56 -8.23
CA ARG A 184 1.04 15.07 -8.62
C ARG A 184 1.02 14.88 -10.15
N PRO A 185 0.53 13.74 -10.66
CA PRO A 185 0.23 13.56 -12.08
C PRO A 185 -0.72 14.64 -12.59
N ASP A 186 -0.62 14.99 -13.87
CA ASP A 186 -1.51 15.98 -14.49
C ASP A 186 -2.83 15.31 -14.92
N PHE A 187 -3.89 16.10 -15.12
CA PHE A 187 -5.19 15.57 -15.57
C PHE A 187 -5.09 14.88 -16.93
N VAL A 188 -4.12 15.27 -17.75
CA VAL A 188 -3.87 14.64 -19.06
C VAL A 188 -3.29 13.23 -18.95
N ASP A 189 -2.73 12.89 -17.78
CA ASP A 189 -2.16 11.58 -17.49
C ASP A 189 -3.24 10.59 -16.98
N ASP A 190 -4.43 11.09 -16.64
CA ASP A 190 -5.55 10.26 -16.17
C ASP A 190 -6.25 9.58 -17.35
N VAL A 191 -5.74 8.40 -17.72
CA VAL A 191 -6.20 7.63 -18.88
C VAL A 191 -7.02 6.44 -18.44
N LEU A 192 -8.31 6.47 -18.78
CA LEU A 192 -9.20 5.32 -18.61
C LEU A 192 -9.10 4.36 -19.80
N PHE A 193 -8.72 3.12 -19.52
CA PHE A 193 -8.72 2.04 -20.51
C PHE A 193 -10.07 1.30 -20.52
N LYS A 194 -10.47 0.81 -21.71
CA LYS A 194 -11.59 -0.13 -21.82
C LYS A 194 -11.29 -1.39 -21.02
N ALA A 195 -12.31 -2.01 -20.41
CA ALA A 195 -12.15 -3.28 -19.69
C ALA A 195 -11.57 -4.42 -20.55
N SER A 196 -11.74 -4.36 -21.88
CA SER A 196 -11.18 -5.31 -22.84
C SER A 196 -9.76 -4.94 -23.33
N TYR A 197 -9.20 -3.83 -22.86
CA TYR A 197 -7.88 -3.37 -23.26
C TYR A 197 -6.81 -4.31 -22.71
N HIS A 198 -5.93 -4.78 -23.59
CA HIS A 198 -4.85 -5.69 -23.21
C HIS A 198 -3.64 -4.87 -22.74
N HIS A 199 -3.47 -4.78 -21.43
CA HIS A 199 -2.30 -4.13 -20.84
C HIS A 199 -1.03 -4.96 -21.08
N ARG A 200 0.13 -4.27 -21.15
CA ARG A 200 1.44 -4.86 -21.48
C ARG A 200 1.88 -6.02 -20.56
N HIS A 201 1.34 -6.09 -19.34
CA HIS A 201 1.60 -7.19 -18.41
C HIS A 201 0.88 -8.50 -18.77
N TYR A 202 -0.07 -8.46 -19.69
CA TYR A 202 -0.74 -9.64 -20.24
C TYR A 202 0.09 -10.14 -21.42
N VAL A 203 0.97 -11.12 -21.20
CA VAL A 203 1.66 -11.83 -22.27
C VAL A 203 0.84 -13.07 -22.60
N PRO A 204 0.05 -13.10 -23.70
CA PRO A 204 -0.56 -14.33 -24.13
C PRO A 204 0.56 -15.27 -24.65
N PRO A 205 0.43 -16.60 -24.45
CA PRO A 205 1.45 -17.57 -24.84
C PRO A 205 1.75 -17.63 -26.35
N SER A 206 1.07 -16.85 -27.20
CA SER A 206 1.18 -16.96 -28.67
C SER A 206 0.85 -15.68 -29.46
N SER A 207 1.42 -14.51 -29.15
CA SER A 207 1.41 -13.41 -30.14
C SER A 207 2.60 -12.45 -30.02
N PRO A 208 3.42 -12.26 -31.08
CA PRO A 208 4.57 -11.35 -31.06
C PRO A 208 4.24 -9.89 -31.43
N LYS A 209 2.98 -9.44 -31.39
CA LYS A 209 2.60 -8.07 -31.77
C LYS A 209 1.81 -7.35 -30.67
N CYS A 210 2.48 -6.46 -29.93
CA CYS A 210 1.89 -5.48 -29.02
C CYS A 210 0.96 -4.55 -29.84
N ARG A 211 -0.35 -4.53 -29.57
CA ARG A 211 -1.31 -3.59 -30.21
C ARG A 211 -1.38 -2.24 -29.48
N CYS A 212 -0.28 -1.82 -28.88
CA CYS A 212 -0.29 -0.95 -27.71
C CYS A 212 -0.39 0.56 -28.00
N PHE A 213 -0.62 1.00 -29.24
CA PHE A 213 -0.55 2.44 -29.59
C PHE A 213 -1.75 3.03 -30.34
N ASN A 214 -2.79 2.27 -30.71
CA ASN A 214 -3.86 2.81 -31.57
C ASN A 214 -5.26 2.90 -30.95
N GLU A 215 -5.47 2.51 -29.69
CA GLU A 215 -6.82 2.49 -29.08
C GLU A 215 -6.86 3.02 -27.64
N ALA A 216 -6.07 4.04 -27.32
CA ALA A 216 -6.40 4.89 -26.17
C ALA A 216 -7.58 5.79 -26.59
N LEU A 217 -8.80 5.30 -26.40
CA LEU A 217 -9.97 6.17 -26.47
C LEU A 217 -9.91 7.10 -25.27
N LYS A 218 -9.55 8.36 -25.50
CA LYS A 218 -9.96 9.45 -24.61
C LYS A 218 -11.48 9.45 -24.61
N MET A 219 -12.09 9.07 -23.49
CA MET A 219 -13.46 9.45 -23.18
C MET A 219 -13.44 10.85 -22.57
#